data_AF-A0A4Q5RA17-F1
#
_entry.id   AF-A0A4Q5RA17-F1
#
_cell.length_a   1.000
_cell.length_b   1.000
_cell.length_c   1.000
_cell.angle_alpha   90.00
_cell.angle_beta   90.00
_cell.angle_gamma   90.00
#
_symmetry.space_group_name_H-M   'P 1'
#
loop_
_entity.id
_entity.type
_entity.pdbx_description
1 polymer ?
#
loop_
_entity_poly.entity_id
_entity_poly.type
_entity_poly.pdbx_seq_one_letter_code
_entity_poly.pdbx_strand_id
1 'polypeptide(L)'
;MTFLNRKDILWIAVLALLLLVVFPVALDAFRLNLFGKYLTYGFVVLGLVLCWGDAGILSLGQGVFFGLGGYCMAMYLKLQASTPEATKIQSTPGIPDFMDWNQITELPWMWQPFHSLVFTVLAVPLVPMLLALIIGVAMFTRRVGGTYFAIITQAVAAILTILIIGQQGYTGGVNGITDLRTLEGWDIRPDSAKTVLYFVNAGLLLGCLLMAQFIRRSKLGRILVAMRDKEDRVRFSGYDVAHFKVFVFCFAAALAGIGGAMFT
;
A
#
# COMPACT_ATOMS: atom_id res chain seq x y z
N MET A 1 28.60 -15.16 -1.69
CA MET A 1 28.42 -13.77 -2.15
C MET A 1 27.51 -13.07 -1.15
N THR A 2 28.03 -12.08 -0.44
CA THR A 2 27.28 -11.34 0.58
C THR A 2 26.10 -10.61 -0.06
N PHE A 3 24.98 -10.69 0.63
CA PHE A 3 23.69 -10.17 0.21
C PHE A 3 23.66 -8.66 -0.10
N LEU A 4 24.48 -7.88 0.62
CA LEU A 4 24.62 -6.44 0.45
C LEU A 4 26.09 -6.09 0.22
N ASN A 5 26.34 -5.19 -0.74
CA ASN A 5 27.69 -4.67 -0.96
C ASN A 5 28.00 -3.58 0.07
N ARG A 6 29.28 -3.30 0.38
CA ARG A 6 29.66 -2.30 1.41
C ARG A 6 29.01 -0.93 1.18
N LYS A 7 28.88 -0.51 -0.08
CA LYS A 7 28.20 0.74 -0.47
C LYS A 7 26.71 0.72 -0.15
N ASP A 8 26.01 -0.39 -0.41
CA ASP A 8 24.57 -0.50 -0.16
C ASP A 8 24.28 -0.46 1.34
N ILE A 9 25.09 -1.18 2.13
CA ILE A 9 25.00 -1.16 3.61
C ILE A 9 25.19 0.26 4.11
N LEU A 10 26.18 0.98 3.60
CA LEU A 10 26.47 2.35 3.99
C LEU A 10 25.29 3.28 3.66
N TRP A 11 24.71 3.20 2.46
CA TRP A 11 23.55 4.02 2.10
C TRP A 11 22.31 3.71 2.92
N ILE A 12 22.04 2.43 3.20
CA ILE A 12 20.93 2.01 4.05
C ILE A 12 21.15 2.49 5.49
N ALA A 13 22.38 2.39 6.00
CA ALA A 13 22.73 2.87 7.34
C ALA A 13 22.59 4.39 7.46
N VAL A 14 23.01 5.14 6.43
CA VAL A 14 22.83 6.61 6.37
C VAL A 14 21.34 6.97 6.35
N LEU A 15 20.53 6.27 5.54
CA LEU A 15 19.09 6.49 5.50
C LEU A 15 18.43 6.15 6.85
N ALA A 16 18.82 5.03 7.46
CA ALA A 16 18.31 4.63 8.77
C ALA A 16 18.70 5.61 9.87
N LEU A 17 19.94 6.10 9.89
CA LEU A 17 20.40 7.14 10.81
C LEU A 17 19.57 8.42 10.62
N LEU A 18 19.33 8.81 9.37
CA LEU A 18 18.57 10.01 9.05
C LEU A 18 17.12 9.90 9.53
N LEU A 19 16.44 8.79 9.24
CA LEU A 19 15.03 8.59 9.60
C LEU A 19 14.82 8.29 11.08
N LEU A 20 15.69 7.50 11.71
CA LEU A 20 15.46 7.02 13.09
C LEU A 20 16.12 7.91 14.15
N VAL A 21 17.08 8.77 13.78
CA VAL A 21 17.82 9.59 14.73
C VAL A 21 17.76 11.07 14.36
N VAL A 22 18.19 11.43 13.14
CA VAL A 22 18.30 12.86 12.77
C VAL A 22 16.93 13.53 12.74
N PHE A 23 15.94 12.95 12.06
CA PHE A 23 14.60 13.55 11.96
C PHE A 23 13.89 13.66 13.31
N PRO A 24 13.83 12.61 14.16
CA PRO A 24 13.20 12.72 15.48
C PRO A 24 13.87 13.72 16.42
N VAL A 25 15.19 13.93 16.30
CA VAL A 25 15.93 14.88 17.15
C VAL A 25 15.85 16.31 16.60
N ALA A 26 15.83 16.49 15.28
CA ALA A 26 15.87 17.80 14.65
C ALA A 26 14.49 18.46 14.44
N LEU A 27 13.40 17.67 14.46
CA LEU A 27 12.06 18.14 14.14
C LEU A 27 11.15 18.11 15.37
N ASP A 28 10.26 19.10 15.47
CA ASP A 28 9.15 19.07 16.42
C ASP A 28 8.09 18.03 16.02
N ALA A 29 7.21 17.66 16.95
CA ALA A 29 6.24 16.59 16.77
C ALA A 29 5.29 16.81 15.57
N PHE A 30 4.91 18.07 15.29
CA PHE A 30 4.04 18.37 14.16
C PHE A 30 4.76 18.12 12.83
N ARG A 31 5.99 18.63 12.69
CA ARG A 31 6.80 18.40 11.49
C ARG A 31 7.16 16.93 11.33
N LEU A 32 7.52 16.24 12.40
CA LEU A 32 7.86 14.82 12.37
C LEU A 32 6.68 13.98 11.87
N ASN A 33 5.46 14.28 12.33
CA ASN A 33 4.24 13.63 11.85
C ASN A 33 3.99 13.92 10.36
N LEU A 34 4.16 15.17 9.92
CA LEU A 34 4.02 15.53 8.51
C LEU A 34 5.05 14.78 7.63
N PHE A 35 6.29 14.68 8.09
CA PHE A 35 7.32 13.85 7.44
C PHE A 35 6.95 12.37 7.44
N GLY A 36 6.35 11.86 8.53
CA GLY A 36 5.80 10.51 8.59
C GLY A 36 4.79 10.24 7.47
N LYS A 37 3.87 11.18 7.25
CA LYS A 37 2.91 11.09 6.12
C LYS A 37 3.58 11.13 4.76
N TYR A 38 4.61 11.94 4.57
CA TYR A 38 5.34 11.95 3.30
C TYR A 38 6.16 10.68 3.07
N LEU A 39 6.65 10.07 4.15
CA LEU A 39 7.45 8.85 4.10
C LEU A 39 6.64 7.65 3.55
N THR A 40 5.31 7.65 3.71
CA THR A 40 4.44 6.59 3.19
C THR A 40 4.44 6.53 1.66
N TYR A 41 4.65 7.66 0.98
CA TYR A 41 4.82 7.67 -0.48
C TYR A 41 6.11 6.96 -0.91
N GLY A 42 7.10 6.83 -0.01
CA GLY A 42 8.30 6.05 -0.23
C GLY A 42 8.02 4.58 -0.57
N PHE A 43 6.97 3.99 -0.01
CA PHE A 43 6.57 2.61 -0.33
C PHE A 43 6.09 2.47 -1.77
N VAL A 44 5.32 3.46 -2.25
CA VAL A 44 4.87 3.54 -3.65
C VAL A 44 6.07 3.71 -4.58
N VAL A 45 7.01 4.58 -4.21
CA VAL A 45 8.25 4.80 -4.97
C VAL A 45 9.08 3.52 -5.04
N LEU A 46 9.23 2.78 -3.94
CA LEU A 46 9.92 1.49 -3.94
C LEU A 46 9.26 0.48 -4.90
N GLY A 47 7.93 0.39 -4.89
CA GLY A 47 7.18 -0.43 -5.84
C GLY A 47 7.41 -0.01 -7.29
N LEU A 48 7.38 1.29 -7.58
CA LEU A 48 7.66 1.84 -8.92
C LEU A 48 9.08 1.58 -9.40
N VAL A 49 10.09 1.69 -8.51
CA VAL A 49 11.48 1.39 -8.86
C VAL A 49 11.64 -0.08 -9.25
N LEU A 50 10.97 -1.00 -8.55
CA LEU A 50 11.02 -2.43 -8.92
C LEU A 50 10.28 -2.71 -10.23
N CYS A 51 9.07 -2.18 -10.39
CA CYS A 51 8.27 -2.38 -11.60
C CYS A 51 8.90 -1.74 -12.83
N TRP A 52 9.12 -0.44 -12.79
CA TRP A 52 9.58 0.29 -13.96
C TRP A 52 11.10 0.29 -14.08
N GLY A 53 11.79 0.52 -12.96
CA GLY A 53 13.25 0.60 -12.94
C GLY A 53 13.91 -0.74 -13.24
N ASP A 54 13.53 -1.82 -12.55
CA ASP A 54 14.17 -3.13 -12.76
C ASP A 54 13.46 -3.98 -13.82
N ALA A 55 12.13 -4.08 -13.81
CA ALA A 55 11.39 -4.96 -14.71
C ALA A 55 10.93 -4.31 -16.03
N GLY A 56 11.05 -2.98 -16.16
CA GLY A 56 10.67 -2.28 -17.39
C GLY A 56 9.16 -2.10 -17.61
N ILE A 57 8.33 -2.36 -16.60
CA ILE A 57 6.88 -2.19 -16.69
C ILE A 57 6.46 -0.87 -16.03
N LEU A 58 6.05 0.10 -16.85
CA LEU A 58 5.53 1.37 -16.36
C LEU A 58 4.07 1.20 -15.93
N SER A 59 3.80 1.34 -14.63
CA SER A 59 2.44 1.39 -14.09
C SER A 59 2.12 2.79 -13.61
N LEU A 60 1.04 3.38 -14.11
CA LEU A 60 0.51 4.67 -13.66
C LEU A 60 -0.62 4.53 -12.63
N GLY A 61 -1.06 3.30 -12.36
CA GLY A 61 -2.16 3.00 -11.43
C GLY A 61 -1.74 2.75 -9.97
N GLN A 62 -0.49 2.98 -9.57
CA GLN A 62 0.00 2.61 -8.24
C GLN A 62 -0.76 3.28 -7.07
N GLY A 63 -1.33 4.46 -7.30
CA GLY A 63 -2.19 5.14 -6.31
C GLY A 63 -3.43 4.34 -5.92
N VAL A 64 -3.92 3.46 -6.80
CA VAL A 64 -5.03 2.53 -6.47
C VAL A 64 -4.64 1.60 -5.34
N PHE A 65 -3.47 0.98 -5.45
CA PHE A 65 -3.02 -0.01 -4.47
C PHE A 65 -2.74 0.64 -3.12
N PHE A 66 -2.19 1.86 -3.14
CA PHE A 66 -2.08 2.71 -1.96
C PHE A 66 -3.44 2.99 -1.34
N GLY A 67 -4.41 3.44 -2.14
CA GLY A 67 -5.78 3.69 -1.68
C GLY A 67 -6.42 2.45 -1.05
N LEU A 68 -6.31 1.29 -1.69
CA LEU A 68 -6.89 0.03 -1.20
C LEU A 68 -6.31 -0.39 0.16
N GLY A 69 -5.00 -0.29 0.34
CA GLY A 69 -4.37 -0.59 1.63
C GLY A 69 -4.80 0.41 2.72
N GLY A 70 -4.90 1.69 2.37
CA GLY A 70 -5.43 2.74 3.25
C GLY A 70 -6.88 2.47 3.67
N TYR A 71 -7.73 2.06 2.72
CA TYR A 71 -9.12 1.66 2.97
C TYR A 71 -9.22 0.45 3.89
N CYS A 72 -8.37 -0.58 3.70
CA CYS A 72 -8.36 -1.75 4.59
C CYS A 72 -8.10 -1.35 6.05
N MET A 73 -7.10 -0.51 6.29
CA MET A 73 -6.80 -0.02 7.65
C MET A 73 -7.90 0.92 8.17
N ALA A 74 -8.42 1.81 7.32
CA ALA A 74 -9.47 2.75 7.70
C ALA A 74 -10.76 2.03 8.09
N MET A 75 -11.14 0.96 7.41
CA MET A 75 -12.30 0.13 7.75
C MET A 75 -12.19 -0.42 9.18
N TYR A 76 -11.04 -0.99 9.53
CA TYR A 76 -10.80 -1.49 10.88
C TYR A 76 -10.84 -0.39 11.94
N LEU A 77 -10.10 0.70 11.73
CA LEU A 77 -10.06 1.82 12.68
C LEU A 77 -11.44 2.47 12.86
N LYS A 78 -12.22 2.56 11.78
CA LYS A 78 -13.58 3.10 11.84
C LYS A 78 -14.54 2.19 12.58
N LEU A 79 -14.47 0.87 12.38
CA LEU A 79 -15.29 -0.08 13.13
C LEU A 79 -14.98 -0.02 14.63
N GLN A 80 -13.72 0.17 15.02
CA GLN A 80 -13.37 0.38 16.43
C GLN A 80 -13.95 1.68 17.00
N ALA A 81 -13.99 2.75 16.20
CA ALA A 81 -14.61 4.01 16.61
C ALA A 81 -16.15 3.97 16.61
N SER A 82 -16.76 3.00 15.93
CA SER A 82 -18.22 2.92 15.70
C SER A 82 -18.94 1.94 16.62
N THR A 83 -18.46 1.77 17.86
CA THR A 83 -19.17 0.97 18.88
C THR A 83 -20.59 1.51 19.13
N PRO A 84 -21.58 0.66 19.44
CA PRO A 84 -22.95 1.09 19.75
C PRO A 84 -23.01 2.19 20.81
N GLU A 85 -22.08 2.19 21.76
CA GLU A 85 -21.98 3.20 22.80
C GLU A 85 -21.50 4.55 22.30
N ALA A 86 -20.53 4.56 21.38
CA ALA A 86 -20.00 5.77 20.76
C ALA A 86 -20.99 6.39 19.76
N THR A 87 -21.83 5.57 19.14
CA THR A 87 -22.76 5.98 18.08
C THR A 87 -24.22 6.10 18.56
N LYS A 88 -24.48 6.23 19.87
CA LYS A 88 -25.86 6.30 20.42
C LYS A 88 -26.73 7.42 19.84
N ILE A 89 -26.11 8.46 19.28
CA ILE A 89 -26.78 9.62 18.68
C ILE A 89 -27.26 9.31 17.25
N GLN A 90 -26.70 8.28 16.60
CA GLN A 90 -27.05 7.88 15.24
C GLN A 90 -28.40 7.17 15.20
N SER A 91 -29.04 7.17 14.02
CA SER A 91 -30.32 6.47 13.83
C SER A 91 -30.13 4.96 13.91
N THR A 92 -28.98 4.47 13.45
CA THR A 92 -28.56 3.07 13.50
C THR A 92 -27.26 2.94 14.31
N PRO A 93 -27.31 2.60 15.61
CA PRO A 93 -26.10 2.43 16.40
C PRO A 93 -25.27 1.21 15.98
N GLY A 94 -23.94 1.32 16.02
CA GLY A 94 -23.01 0.21 15.75
C GLY A 94 -22.45 0.17 14.32
N ILE A 95 -22.79 1.14 13.46
CA ILE A 95 -22.25 1.26 12.10
C ILE A 95 -21.48 2.58 11.92
N PRO A 96 -20.60 2.68 10.91
CA PRO A 96 -19.98 3.95 10.55
C PRO A 96 -20.99 5.07 10.27
N ASP A 97 -20.67 6.28 10.73
CA ASP A 97 -21.48 7.49 10.55
C ASP A 97 -21.94 7.75 9.11
N PHE A 98 -21.05 7.64 8.14
CA PHE A 98 -21.40 7.85 6.73
C PHE A 98 -22.37 6.79 6.20
N MET A 99 -22.43 5.59 6.80
CA MET A 99 -23.41 4.57 6.43
C MET A 99 -24.81 4.97 6.93
N ASP A 100 -24.91 5.46 8.17
CA ASP A 100 -26.17 5.98 8.73
C ASP A 100 -26.69 7.18 7.91
N TRP A 101 -25.81 8.10 7.50
CA TRP A 101 -26.17 9.23 6.64
C TRP A 101 -26.68 8.82 5.25
N ASN A 102 -26.32 7.63 4.79
CA ASN A 102 -26.77 7.05 3.51
C ASN A 102 -27.87 6.00 3.70
N GLN A 103 -28.54 5.98 4.85
CA GLN A 103 -29.67 5.09 5.14
C GLN A 103 -29.34 3.59 5.06
N ILE A 104 -28.08 3.23 5.29
CA ILE A 104 -27.68 1.83 5.44
C ILE A 104 -28.05 1.37 6.85
N THR A 105 -28.85 0.31 6.95
CA THR A 105 -29.42 -0.15 8.23
C THR A 105 -28.64 -1.28 8.89
N GLU A 106 -27.69 -1.88 8.19
CA GLU A 106 -26.87 -2.98 8.69
C GLU A 106 -25.46 -2.93 8.13
N LEU A 107 -24.49 -3.45 8.90
CA LEU A 107 -23.11 -3.47 8.45
C LEU A 107 -22.95 -4.42 7.26
N PRO A 108 -22.50 -3.94 6.08
CA PRO A 108 -22.33 -4.77 4.90
C PRO A 108 -21.35 -5.92 5.15
N TRP A 109 -21.60 -7.09 4.55
CA TRP A 109 -20.78 -8.29 4.74
C TRP A 109 -19.28 -8.08 4.48
N MET A 110 -18.93 -7.20 3.54
CA MET A 110 -17.53 -6.91 3.19
C MET A 110 -16.76 -6.17 4.31
N TRP A 111 -17.47 -5.52 5.23
CA TRP A 111 -16.87 -4.82 6.38
C TRP A 111 -16.67 -5.74 7.59
N GLN A 112 -17.48 -6.80 7.74
CA GLN A 112 -17.45 -7.68 8.91
C GLN A 112 -16.06 -8.28 9.22
N PRO A 113 -15.25 -8.72 8.22
CA PRO A 113 -13.92 -9.26 8.50
C PRO A 113 -12.97 -8.24 9.16
N PHE A 114 -13.18 -6.94 8.95
CA PHE A 114 -12.36 -5.86 9.49
C PHE A 114 -12.64 -5.56 10.96
N HIS A 115 -13.43 -6.35 11.68
CA HIS A 115 -13.40 -6.36 13.15
C HIS A 115 -12.11 -6.98 13.70
N SER A 116 -11.41 -7.80 12.92
CA SER A 116 -10.16 -8.45 13.34
C SER A 116 -8.93 -7.68 12.87
N LEU A 117 -8.05 -7.30 13.79
CA LEU A 117 -6.76 -6.68 13.46
C LEU A 117 -5.90 -7.62 12.61
N VAL A 118 -5.87 -8.91 12.94
CA VAL A 118 -5.07 -9.91 12.23
C VAL A 118 -5.51 -10.01 10.77
N PHE A 119 -6.83 -10.07 10.53
CA PHE A 119 -7.37 -10.04 9.18
C PHE A 119 -6.96 -8.77 8.45
N THR A 120 -7.08 -7.61 9.12
CA THR A 120 -6.75 -6.31 8.53
C THR A 120 -5.28 -6.21 8.13
N VAL A 121 -4.36 -6.60 9.00
CA VAL A 121 -2.91 -6.58 8.73
C VAL A 121 -2.54 -7.48 7.55
N LEU A 122 -3.23 -8.61 7.38
CA LEU A 122 -3.06 -9.47 6.21
C LEU A 122 -3.73 -8.89 4.96
N ALA A 123 -4.92 -8.28 5.09
CA ALA A 123 -5.66 -7.69 3.99
C ALA A 123 -4.93 -6.49 3.37
N VAL A 124 -4.23 -5.68 4.17
CA VAL A 124 -3.49 -4.49 3.72
C VAL A 124 -2.56 -4.77 2.53
N PRO A 125 -1.66 -5.77 2.56
CA PRO A 125 -0.86 -6.15 1.40
C PRO A 125 -1.60 -7.08 0.44
N LEU A 126 -2.47 -7.98 0.94
CA LEU A 126 -3.08 -9.03 0.10
C LEU A 126 -4.17 -8.50 -0.83
N VAL A 127 -5.03 -7.58 -0.40
CA VAL A 127 -6.11 -7.03 -1.24
C VAL A 127 -5.55 -6.29 -2.46
N PRO A 128 -4.58 -5.35 -2.32
CA PRO A 128 -3.93 -4.75 -3.47
C PRO A 128 -3.18 -5.77 -4.34
N MET A 129 -2.54 -6.76 -3.73
CA MET A 129 -1.83 -7.83 -4.44
C MET A 129 -2.76 -8.70 -5.27
N LEU A 130 -3.95 -9.04 -4.75
CA LEU A 130 -4.95 -9.83 -5.47
C LEU A 130 -5.48 -9.05 -6.68
N LEU A 131 -5.77 -7.76 -6.53
CA LEU A 131 -6.16 -6.93 -7.66
C LEU A 131 -5.03 -6.83 -8.71
N ALA A 132 -3.80 -6.61 -8.26
CA ALA A 132 -2.63 -6.59 -9.14
C ALA A 132 -2.40 -7.94 -9.83
N LEU A 133 -2.69 -9.05 -9.17
CA LEU A 133 -2.60 -10.40 -9.73
C LEU A 133 -3.62 -10.57 -10.86
N ILE A 134 -4.89 -10.20 -10.62
CA ILE A 134 -5.95 -10.28 -11.63
C ILE A 134 -5.57 -9.46 -12.87
N ILE A 135 -5.17 -8.21 -12.67
CA ILE A 135 -4.76 -7.31 -13.77
C ILE A 135 -3.50 -7.84 -14.45
N GLY A 136 -2.48 -8.19 -13.67
CA GLY A 136 -1.18 -8.64 -14.18
C GLY A 136 -1.30 -9.91 -15.00
N VAL A 137 -2.01 -10.93 -14.51
CA VAL A 137 -2.22 -12.19 -15.23
C VAL A 137 -2.98 -11.92 -16.53
N ALA A 138 -4.07 -11.14 -16.47
CA ALA A 138 -4.86 -10.82 -17.66
C ALA A 138 -4.04 -10.09 -18.75
N MET A 139 -3.16 -9.18 -18.34
CA MET A 139 -2.38 -8.35 -19.26
C MET A 139 -1.11 -9.04 -19.77
N PHE A 140 -0.28 -9.57 -18.87
CA PHE A 140 1.04 -10.08 -19.24
C PHE A 140 0.99 -11.45 -19.93
N THR A 141 0.00 -12.29 -19.61
CA THR A 141 -0.24 -13.55 -20.34
C THR A 141 -0.61 -13.29 -21.81
N ARG A 142 -1.30 -12.16 -22.05
CA ARG A 142 -1.64 -11.66 -23.39
C ARG A 142 -0.55 -10.79 -24.01
N ARG A 143 0.62 -10.72 -23.37
CA ARG A 143 1.81 -10.00 -23.86
C ARG A 143 1.58 -8.49 -24.03
N VAL A 144 0.67 -7.91 -23.27
CA VAL A 144 0.49 -6.46 -23.22
C VAL A 144 1.69 -5.85 -22.48
N GLY A 145 2.40 -4.94 -23.13
CA GLY A 145 3.62 -4.32 -22.59
C GLY A 145 3.74 -2.84 -22.94
N GLY A 146 4.78 -2.20 -22.38
CA GLY A 146 5.10 -0.81 -22.67
C GLY A 146 3.99 0.18 -22.33
N THR A 147 3.74 1.12 -23.23
CA THR A 147 2.77 2.22 -23.05
C THR A 147 1.33 1.72 -22.89
N TYR A 148 0.96 0.63 -23.56
CA TYR A 148 -0.39 0.05 -23.43
C TYR A 148 -0.69 -0.37 -22.00
N PHE A 149 0.28 -0.99 -21.32
CA PHE A 149 0.11 -1.34 -19.91
C PHE A 149 -0.06 -0.10 -19.02
N ALA A 150 0.71 0.96 -19.28
CA ALA A 150 0.57 2.23 -18.56
C ALA A 150 -0.84 2.83 -18.73
N ILE A 151 -1.35 2.92 -19.97
CA ILE A 151 -2.70 3.42 -20.28
C ILE A 151 -3.77 2.59 -19.58
N ILE A 152 -3.65 1.27 -19.60
CA ILE A 152 -4.62 0.37 -18.96
C ILE A 152 -4.61 0.56 -17.44
N THR A 153 -3.43 0.62 -16.81
CA THR A 153 -3.36 0.85 -15.35
C THR A 153 -3.91 2.22 -14.95
N GLN A 154 -3.75 3.24 -15.80
CA GLN A 154 -4.37 4.56 -15.60
C GLN A 154 -5.90 4.49 -15.72
N ALA A 155 -6.40 3.76 -16.72
CA ALA A 155 -7.85 3.55 -16.90
C ALA A 155 -8.45 2.80 -15.71
N VAL A 156 -7.77 1.76 -15.19
CA VAL A 156 -8.19 1.05 -13.98
C VAL A 156 -8.24 2.00 -12.78
N ALA A 157 -7.26 2.90 -12.64
CA ALA A 157 -7.28 3.90 -11.58
C ALA A 157 -8.51 4.80 -11.67
N ALA A 158 -8.82 5.31 -12.87
CA ALA A 158 -10.02 6.12 -13.09
C ALA A 158 -11.32 5.35 -12.79
N ILE A 159 -11.43 4.09 -13.25
CA ILE A 159 -12.60 3.24 -13.00
C ILE A 159 -12.81 3.05 -11.50
N LEU A 160 -11.75 2.75 -10.74
CA LEU A 160 -11.85 2.53 -9.30
C LEU A 160 -12.14 3.82 -8.55
N THR A 161 -11.59 4.97 -8.97
CA THR A 161 -11.98 6.26 -8.42
C THR A 161 -13.48 6.52 -8.62
N ILE A 162 -14.00 6.31 -9.83
CA ILE A 162 -15.43 6.47 -10.12
C ILE A 162 -16.27 5.50 -9.28
N LEU A 163 -15.86 4.24 -9.17
CA LEU A 163 -16.56 3.22 -8.40
C LEU A 163 -16.61 3.58 -6.90
N ILE A 164 -15.46 3.93 -6.31
CA ILE A 164 -15.37 4.27 -4.89
C ILE A 164 -16.20 5.51 -4.59
N ILE A 165 -16.08 6.56 -5.41
CA ILE A 165 -16.84 7.80 -5.26
C ILE A 165 -18.34 7.55 -5.41
N GLY A 166 -18.75 6.76 -6.40
CA GLY A 166 -20.15 6.43 -6.65
C GLY A 166 -20.80 5.58 -5.56
N GLN A 167 -20.02 4.85 -4.76
CA GLN A 167 -20.49 3.99 -3.68
C GLN A 167 -20.41 4.67 -2.31
N GLN A 168 -20.91 5.91 -2.20
CA GLN A 168 -20.77 6.76 -1.02
C GLN A 168 -21.25 6.10 0.29
N GLY A 169 -22.38 5.38 0.25
CA GLY A 169 -22.89 4.66 1.42
C GLY A 169 -22.01 3.52 1.91
N TYR A 170 -21.14 2.95 1.07
CA TYR A 170 -20.30 1.80 1.43
C TYR A 170 -18.83 2.16 1.68
N THR A 171 -18.34 3.26 1.09
CA THR A 171 -16.92 3.64 1.09
C THR A 171 -16.66 5.05 1.65
N GLY A 172 -17.71 5.81 1.97
CA GLY A 172 -17.61 7.24 2.28
C GLY A 172 -17.44 8.13 1.05
N GLY A 173 -17.27 7.56 -0.15
CA GLY A 173 -17.24 8.27 -1.43
C GLY A 173 -16.19 9.39 -1.48
N VAL A 174 -16.61 10.59 -1.89
CA VAL A 174 -15.74 11.78 -1.97
C VAL A 174 -15.20 12.22 -0.60
N ASN A 175 -15.96 12.00 0.47
CA ASN A 175 -15.56 12.40 1.82
C ASN A 175 -14.50 11.48 2.42
N GLY A 176 -14.42 10.25 1.91
CA GLY A 176 -13.60 9.19 2.49
C GLY A 176 -14.09 8.74 3.87
N ILE A 177 -13.27 7.94 4.54
CA ILE A 177 -13.54 7.46 5.90
C ILE A 177 -12.83 8.40 6.88
N THR A 178 -13.60 8.98 7.80
CA THR A 178 -13.10 9.94 8.79
C THR A 178 -13.30 9.42 10.20
N ASP A 179 -12.77 10.15 11.17
CA ASP A 179 -12.89 9.84 12.60
C ASP A 179 -12.17 8.54 13.03
N LEU A 180 -10.93 8.40 12.58
CA LEU A 180 -10.07 7.27 12.90
C LEU A 180 -9.29 7.58 14.19
N ARG A 181 -9.72 6.98 15.31
CA ARG A 181 -9.26 7.42 16.65
C ARG A 181 -8.48 6.37 17.42
N THR A 182 -8.79 5.09 17.23
CA THR A 182 -8.35 4.03 18.14
C THR A 182 -7.88 2.79 17.41
N LEU A 183 -6.83 2.15 17.93
CA LEU A 183 -6.29 0.87 17.46
C LEU A 183 -6.17 -0.08 18.67
N GLU A 184 -6.97 -1.14 18.71
CA GLU A 184 -7.12 -2.06 19.87
C GLU A 184 -7.24 -1.31 21.22
N GLY A 185 -8.08 -0.26 21.25
CA GLY A 185 -8.30 0.56 22.45
C GLY A 185 -7.21 1.60 22.74
N TRP A 186 -6.13 1.65 21.96
CA TRP A 186 -5.11 2.69 22.05
C TRP A 186 -5.51 3.94 21.24
N ASP A 187 -5.58 5.12 21.88
CA ASP A 187 -5.85 6.40 21.18
C ASP A 187 -4.62 6.83 20.36
N ILE A 188 -4.78 6.90 19.04
CA ILE A 188 -3.71 7.19 18.08
C ILE A 188 -3.59 8.68 17.70
N ARG A 189 -4.44 9.54 18.26
CA ARG A 189 -4.47 10.99 17.96
C ARG A 189 -3.42 11.84 18.66
N PRO A 190 -2.97 11.54 19.90
CA PRO A 190 -1.96 12.34 20.59
C PRO A 190 -0.62 12.36 19.85
N ASP A 191 0.17 13.42 20.06
CA ASP A 191 1.46 13.58 19.38
C ASP A 191 2.48 12.51 19.77
N SER A 192 2.40 11.98 20.99
CA SER A 192 3.19 10.82 21.42
C SER A 192 2.86 9.56 20.60
N ALA A 193 1.58 9.32 20.33
CA ALA A 193 1.14 8.17 19.53
C ALA A 193 1.56 8.30 18.07
N LYS A 194 1.40 9.50 17.48
CA LYS A 194 1.90 9.81 16.12
C LYS A 194 3.41 9.61 16.00
N THR A 195 4.17 9.93 17.06
CA THR A 195 5.62 9.70 17.10
C THR A 195 5.94 8.20 17.08
N VAL A 196 5.20 7.37 17.82
CA VAL A 196 5.33 5.91 17.76
C VAL A 196 5.01 5.39 16.34
N LEU A 197 3.91 5.85 15.75
CA LEU A 197 3.52 5.48 14.38
C LEU A 197 4.57 5.91 13.35
N TYR A 198 5.23 7.05 13.54
CA TYR A 198 6.36 7.47 12.72
C TYR A 198 7.50 6.44 12.75
N PHE A 199 7.91 5.97 13.93
CA PHE A 199 8.96 4.96 14.05
C PHE A 199 8.56 3.62 13.44
N VAL A 200 7.30 3.20 13.61
CA VAL A 200 6.75 2.00 12.98
C VAL A 200 6.81 2.14 11.45
N ASN A 201 6.34 3.26 10.92
CA ASN A 201 6.36 3.54 9.48
C ASN A 201 7.79 3.56 8.91
N ALA A 202 8.73 4.22 9.59
CA ALA A 202 10.14 4.25 9.19
C ALA A 202 10.78 2.85 9.23
N GLY A 203 10.52 2.07 10.28
CA GLY A 203 10.98 0.68 10.39
C GLY A 203 10.42 -0.22 9.29
N LEU A 204 9.12 -0.10 9.00
CA LEU A 204 8.48 -0.83 7.91
C LEU A 204 9.05 -0.44 6.55
N LEU A 205 9.30 0.84 6.30
CA LEU A 205 9.90 1.29 5.03
C LEU A 205 11.31 0.70 4.85
N LEU A 206 12.13 0.73 5.91
CA LEU A 206 13.47 0.12 5.88
C LEU A 206 13.37 -1.39 5.67
N GLY A 207 12.43 -2.08 6.31
CA GLY A 207 12.16 -3.50 6.08
C GLY A 207 11.76 -3.80 4.64
N CYS A 208 10.87 -2.99 4.05
CA CYS A 208 10.46 -3.09 2.66
C CYS A 208 11.63 -2.83 1.70
N LEU A 209 12.50 -1.87 2.02
CA LEU A 209 13.69 -1.57 1.24
C LEU A 209 14.69 -2.73 1.28
N LEU A 210 14.91 -3.34 2.44
CA LEU A 210 15.75 -4.55 2.58
C LEU A 210 15.18 -5.72 1.77
N MET A 211 13.86 -5.92 1.82
CA MET A 211 13.17 -6.94 1.02
C MET A 211 13.29 -6.66 -0.49
N ALA A 212 13.12 -5.40 -0.90
CA ALA A 212 13.30 -4.99 -2.30
C ALA A 212 14.74 -5.25 -2.77
N GLN A 213 15.74 -4.88 -1.96
CA GLN A 213 17.14 -5.22 -2.23
C GLN A 213 17.34 -6.73 -2.33
N PHE A 214 16.58 -7.50 -1.53
CA PHE A 214 16.67 -8.96 -1.57
C PHE A 214 16.29 -9.53 -2.91
N ILE A 215 15.15 -9.06 -3.41
CA ILE A 215 14.65 -9.47 -4.71
C ILE A 215 15.61 -9.03 -5.81
N ARG A 216 16.10 -7.79 -5.79
CA ARG A 216 17.02 -7.24 -6.82
C ARG A 216 18.34 -8.00 -6.93
N ARG A 217 18.90 -8.44 -5.80
CA ARG A 217 20.18 -9.17 -5.77
C ARG A 217 20.03 -10.68 -6.04
N SER A 218 18.81 -11.21 -5.93
CA SER A 218 18.52 -12.62 -6.19
C SER A 218 18.63 -12.99 -7.69
N LYS A 219 18.46 -14.29 -8.01
CA LYS A 219 18.30 -14.74 -9.40
C LYS A 219 17.11 -14.04 -10.08
N LEU A 220 16.05 -13.76 -9.33
CA LEU A 220 14.85 -13.08 -9.83
C LEU A 220 15.21 -11.69 -10.36
N GLY A 221 15.91 -10.86 -9.57
CA GLY A 221 16.28 -9.51 -9.98
C GLY A 221 17.13 -9.46 -11.23
N ARG A 222 18.03 -10.43 -11.43
CA ARG A 222 18.81 -10.55 -12.67
C ARG A 222 17.94 -10.84 -13.89
N ILE A 223 16.89 -11.66 -13.72
CA ILE A 223 15.91 -11.94 -14.78
C ILE A 223 15.07 -10.68 -15.06
N LEU A 224 14.67 -9.92 -14.03
CA LEU A 224 13.95 -8.65 -14.20
C LEU A 224 14.74 -7.63 -15.03
N VAL A 225 16.03 -7.44 -14.74
CA VAL A 225 16.86 -6.53 -15.53
C VAL A 225 17.04 -7.05 -16.96
N ALA A 226 17.24 -8.36 -17.13
CA ALA A 226 17.38 -8.96 -18.45
C ALA A 226 16.11 -8.82 -19.31
N MET A 227 14.93 -9.02 -18.72
CA MET A 227 13.65 -8.89 -19.43
C MET A 227 13.34 -7.44 -19.80
N ARG A 228 13.72 -6.47 -18.95
CA ARG A 228 13.60 -5.03 -19.26
C ARG A 228 14.39 -4.67 -20.51
N ASP A 229 15.62 -5.17 -20.63
CA ASP A 229 16.51 -4.78 -21.71
C ASP A 229 16.21 -5.56 -23.02
N LYS A 230 15.98 -6.88 -22.94
CA LYS A 230 15.73 -7.77 -24.08
C LYS A 230 14.77 -8.92 -23.73
N GLU A 231 13.49 -8.59 -23.58
CA GLU A 231 12.41 -9.54 -23.29
C GLU A 231 12.40 -10.80 -24.17
N ASP A 232 12.51 -10.66 -25.49
CA ASP A 232 12.50 -11.80 -26.41
C ASP A 232 13.65 -12.78 -26.16
N ARG A 233 14.85 -12.27 -25.81
CA ARG A 233 16.01 -13.13 -25.52
C ARG A 233 15.81 -13.95 -24.26
N VAL A 234 15.20 -13.37 -23.23
CA VAL A 234 14.87 -14.08 -21.98
C VAL A 234 13.86 -15.19 -22.28
N ARG A 235 12.87 -14.93 -23.14
CA ARG A 235 11.90 -15.93 -23.58
C ARG A 235 12.56 -17.05 -24.40
N PHE A 236 13.43 -16.73 -25.35
CA PHE A 236 14.20 -17.74 -26.10
C PHE A 236 15.11 -18.59 -25.21
N SER A 237 15.51 -18.07 -24.05
CA SER A 237 16.27 -18.81 -23.04
C SER A 237 15.41 -19.75 -22.18
N GLY A 238 14.10 -19.86 -22.46
CA GLY A 238 13.18 -20.78 -21.79
C GLY A 238 12.45 -20.21 -20.57
N TYR A 239 12.64 -18.93 -20.23
CA TYR A 239 11.95 -18.30 -19.09
C TYR A 239 10.57 -17.77 -19.49
N ASP A 240 9.58 -17.99 -18.64
CA ASP A 240 8.27 -17.35 -18.78
C ASP A 240 8.27 -15.94 -18.17
N VAL A 241 8.50 -14.98 -19.05
CA VAL A 241 8.51 -13.54 -18.77
C VAL A 241 7.22 -13.06 -18.11
N ALA A 242 6.06 -13.60 -18.47
CA ALA A 242 4.78 -13.10 -17.96
C ALA A 242 4.69 -13.26 -16.44
N HIS A 243 5.08 -14.43 -15.93
CA HIS A 243 5.05 -14.74 -14.49
C HIS A 243 5.96 -13.80 -13.69
N PHE A 244 7.14 -13.43 -14.21
CA PHE A 244 8.04 -12.49 -13.54
C PHE A 244 7.46 -11.07 -13.50
N LYS A 245 6.79 -10.61 -14.56
CA LYS A 245 6.08 -9.31 -14.56
C LYS A 245 4.90 -9.30 -13.60
N VAL A 246 4.12 -10.38 -13.57
CA VAL A 246 3.02 -10.54 -12.60
C VAL A 246 3.56 -10.45 -11.18
N PHE A 247 4.60 -11.22 -10.86
CA PHE A 247 5.19 -11.22 -9.53
C PHE A 247 5.64 -9.83 -9.08
N VAL A 248 6.44 -9.12 -9.90
CA VAL A 248 6.97 -7.80 -9.52
C VAL A 248 5.85 -6.76 -9.40
N PHE A 249 4.80 -6.86 -10.22
CA PHE A 249 3.63 -5.99 -10.15
C PHE A 249 2.81 -6.23 -8.87
N CYS A 250 2.56 -7.49 -8.52
CA CYS A 250 1.93 -7.89 -7.27
C CYS A 250 2.73 -7.42 -6.04
N PHE A 251 4.04 -7.59 -6.07
CA PHE A 251 4.91 -7.15 -4.98
C PHE A 251 4.90 -5.63 -4.82
N ALA A 252 4.96 -4.87 -5.93
CA ALA A 252 4.86 -3.42 -5.90
C ALA A 252 3.50 -2.94 -5.34
N ALA A 253 2.39 -3.59 -5.72
CA ALA A 253 1.08 -3.29 -5.19
C ALA A 253 0.98 -3.54 -3.68
N ALA A 254 1.58 -4.63 -3.18
CA ALA A 254 1.63 -4.92 -1.75
C ALA A 254 2.40 -3.84 -0.97
N LEU A 255 3.55 -3.40 -1.49
CA LEU A 255 4.31 -2.30 -0.89
C LEU A 255 3.48 -1.01 -0.85
N ALA A 256 2.86 -0.63 -1.98
CA ALA A 256 1.99 0.53 -2.04
C ALA A 256 0.84 0.45 -1.02
N GLY A 257 0.21 -0.72 -0.88
CA GLY A 257 -0.83 -0.98 0.12
C GLY A 257 -0.38 -0.74 1.56
N ILE A 258 0.81 -1.23 1.94
CA ILE A 258 1.39 -0.96 3.27
C ILE A 258 1.59 0.54 3.50
N GLY A 259 2.10 1.26 2.49
CA GLY A 259 2.21 2.72 2.55
C GLY A 259 0.86 3.39 2.76
N GLY A 260 -0.18 2.94 2.06
CA GLY A 260 -1.54 3.43 2.22
C GLY A 260 -2.09 3.23 3.62
N ALA A 261 -1.92 2.04 4.18
CA ALA A 261 -2.35 1.74 5.54
C ALA A 261 -1.64 2.60 6.59
N MET A 262 -0.39 2.98 6.35
CA MET A 262 0.37 3.86 7.26
C MET A 262 0.12 5.35 7.06
N PHE A 263 -0.53 5.72 5.95
CA PHE A 263 -0.97 7.09 5.72
C PHE A 263 -2.27 7.41 6.45
N THR A 264 -3.14 6.41 6.56
CA THR A 264 -4.41 6.41 7.31
C THR A 264 -4.17 6.59 8.80
#